data_AF-A0A0S9QGH5-F1
#
_entry.id   AF-A0A0S9QGH5-F1
#
_cell.length_a   1.000
_cell.length_b   1.000
_cell.length_c   1.000
_cell.angle_alpha   90.00
_cell.angle_beta   90.00
_cell.angle_gamma   90.00
#
_symmetry.space_group_name_H-M   'P 1'
#
loop_
_entity.id
_entity.type
_entity.pdbx_description
1 polymer ?
#
loop_
_entity_poly.entity_id
_entity_poly.type
_entity_poly.pdbx_seq_one_letter_code
_entity_poly.pdbx_strand_id
1 'polypeptide(L)'
;MVSPDVILVAALTIFLFLALCGALVLVVISLRKPSTIPLVVAGVLVVLCLLAVTVSPINVPLLLGLGIAMLGTALGVLGGNPITRRILEIASHGRVEEGDNGGILLRAPSLPGAVAGEGAVREVMRGGTTIGYLERVAVTLGIIAGFPEAIAVVVALKGIGRFSELATAEARERFIIGTLSSLVWACVVAALVRLAIW
;
A
#
# COMPACT_ATOMS: atom_id res chain seq x y z
N MET A 1 -20.09 -34.39 -18.98
CA MET A 1 -19.69 -34.39 -17.56
C MET A 1 -18.54 -33.41 -17.44
N VAL A 2 -18.63 -32.40 -16.56
CA VAL A 2 -17.55 -31.42 -16.35
C VAL A 2 -16.44 -32.10 -15.55
N SER A 3 -15.17 -31.93 -15.92
CA SER A 3 -14.06 -32.51 -15.16
C SER A 3 -13.93 -31.84 -13.78
N PRO A 4 -13.51 -32.58 -12.74
CA PRO A 4 -13.30 -32.02 -11.40
C PRO A 4 -12.38 -30.78 -11.39
N ASP A 5 -11.37 -30.76 -12.26
CA ASP A 5 -10.44 -29.63 -12.38
C ASP A 5 -11.12 -28.34 -12.83
N VAL A 6 -12.06 -28.43 -13.77
CA VAL A 6 -12.82 -27.26 -14.24
C VAL A 6 -13.71 -26.71 -13.13
N ILE A 7 -14.29 -27.58 -12.31
CA ILE A 7 -15.10 -27.18 -11.15
C ILE A 7 -14.22 -26.48 -10.12
N LEU A 8 -13.03 -27.02 -9.83
CA LEU A 8 -12.08 -26.44 -8.88
C LEU A 8 -11.59 -25.06 -9.35
N VAL A 9 -11.20 -24.91 -10.62
CA VAL A 9 -10.76 -23.63 -11.20
C VAL A 9 -11.89 -22.59 -11.14
N ALA A 10 -13.11 -22.97 -11.50
CA ALA A 10 -14.26 -22.06 -11.41
C ALA A 10 -14.55 -21.63 -9.97
N ALA A 11 -14.55 -22.58 -9.02
CA ALA A 11 -14.78 -22.30 -7.61
C ALA A 11 -13.71 -21.36 -7.02
N LEU A 12 -12.43 -21.63 -7.28
CA LEU A 12 -11.32 -20.78 -6.83
C LEU A 12 -11.36 -19.40 -7.47
N THR A 13 -11.70 -19.29 -8.76
CA THR A 13 -11.82 -17.99 -9.43
C THR A 13 -12.94 -17.14 -8.82
N ILE A 14 -14.11 -17.75 -8.58
CA ILE A 14 -15.25 -17.08 -7.92
C ILE A 14 -14.86 -16.66 -6.50
N PHE A 15 -14.23 -17.56 -5.75
CA PHE A 15 -13.75 -17.28 -4.40
C PHE A 15 -12.80 -16.08 -4.37
N LEU A 16 -11.79 -16.05 -5.27
CA LEU A 16 -10.84 -14.94 -5.36
C LEU A 16 -11.52 -13.63 -5.72
N PHE A 17 -12.44 -13.66 -6.69
CA PHE A 17 -13.18 -12.46 -7.10
C PHE A 17 -13.98 -11.88 -5.93
N LEU A 18 -14.72 -12.74 -5.20
CA LEU A 18 -15.51 -12.33 -4.04
C LEU A 18 -14.62 -11.86 -2.88
N ALA A 19 -13.51 -12.54 -2.62
CA ALA A 19 -12.56 -12.16 -1.58
C ALA A 19 -11.89 -10.82 -1.88
N LEU A 20 -11.51 -10.56 -3.12
CA LEU A 20 -10.97 -9.26 -3.56
C LEU A 20 -12.01 -8.14 -3.47
N CYS A 21 -13.25 -8.41 -3.86
CA CYS A 21 -14.35 -7.47 -3.67
C CYS A 21 -14.54 -7.13 -2.18
N GLY A 22 -14.58 -8.15 -1.32
CA GLY A 22 -14.72 -7.99 0.13
C GLY A 22 -13.56 -7.20 0.74
N ALA A 23 -12.32 -7.53 0.39
CA ALA A 23 -11.13 -6.81 0.82
C ALA A 23 -11.15 -5.35 0.37
N LEU A 24 -11.59 -5.07 -0.86
CA LEU A 24 -11.72 -3.72 -1.39
C LEU A 24 -12.78 -2.92 -0.62
N VAL A 25 -13.94 -3.52 -0.34
CA VAL A 25 -14.99 -2.88 0.47
C VAL A 25 -14.47 -2.53 1.87
N LEU A 26 -13.78 -3.46 2.53
CA LEU A 26 -13.19 -3.24 3.85
C LEU A 26 -12.16 -2.10 3.83
N VAL A 27 -11.32 -2.05 2.80
CA VAL A 27 -10.37 -0.95 2.58
C VAL A 27 -11.08 0.39 2.38
N VAL A 28 -12.14 0.42 1.56
CA VAL A 28 -12.91 1.64 1.28
C VAL A 28 -13.64 2.13 2.54
N ILE A 29 -14.15 1.23 3.37
CA ILE A 29 -14.72 1.58 4.68
C ILE A 29 -13.65 2.22 5.57
N SER A 30 -12.45 1.63 5.63
CA SER A 30 -11.32 2.14 6.40
C SER A 30 -10.79 3.48 5.92
N LEU A 31 -10.96 3.83 4.64
CA LEU A 31 -10.65 5.15 4.10
C LEU A 31 -11.57 6.24 4.68
N ARG A 32 -12.83 5.90 4.96
CA ARG A 32 -13.82 6.85 5.52
C ARG A 32 -13.76 6.92 7.04
N LYS A 33 -13.57 5.78 7.69
CA LYS A 33 -13.45 5.67 9.15
C LYS A 33 -12.23 4.81 9.49
N PRO A 34 -11.09 5.41 9.87
CA PRO A 34 -9.87 4.67 10.11
C PRO A 34 -10.07 3.69 11.28
N SER A 35 -10.18 2.41 10.96
CA SER A 35 -10.36 1.33 11.93
C SER A 35 -9.40 0.19 11.61
N THR A 36 -8.87 -0.45 12.65
CA THR A 36 -7.84 -1.49 12.51
C THR A 36 -8.44 -2.81 12.06
N ILE A 37 -9.59 -3.17 12.61
CA ILE A 37 -10.26 -4.47 12.37
C ILE A 37 -10.50 -4.71 10.86
N PRO A 38 -11.18 -3.82 10.10
CA PRO A 38 -11.39 -4.04 8.67
C PRO A 38 -10.08 -4.15 7.87
N LEU A 39 -9.03 -3.43 8.26
CA LEU A 39 -7.72 -3.53 7.58
C LEU A 39 -7.03 -4.85 7.84
N VAL A 40 -7.07 -5.35 9.09
CA VAL A 40 -6.53 -6.67 9.43
C VAL A 40 -7.28 -7.76 8.67
N VAL A 41 -8.62 -7.70 8.65
CA VAL A 41 -9.43 -8.67 7.91
C VAL A 41 -9.12 -8.62 6.41
N ALA A 42 -9.04 -7.42 5.81
CA ALA A 42 -8.66 -7.27 4.40
C ALA A 42 -7.25 -7.83 4.12
N GLY A 43 -6.29 -7.56 5.00
CA GLY A 43 -4.92 -8.07 4.88
C GLY A 43 -4.86 -9.60 4.98
N VAL A 44 -5.55 -10.19 5.95
CA VAL A 44 -5.66 -11.65 6.09
C VAL A 44 -6.30 -12.27 4.86
N LEU A 45 -7.38 -11.69 4.34
CA LEU A 45 -8.02 -12.16 3.11
C LEU A 45 -7.06 -12.15 1.93
N VAL A 46 -6.33 -11.06 1.71
CA VAL A 46 -5.33 -10.96 0.62
C VAL A 46 -4.24 -12.01 0.77
N VAL A 47 -3.71 -12.21 1.98
CA VAL A 47 -2.67 -13.21 2.26
C VAL A 47 -3.20 -14.63 2.02
N LEU A 48 -4.41 -14.96 2.49
CA LEU A 48 -5.02 -16.27 2.27
C LEU A 48 -5.25 -16.53 0.78
N CYS A 49 -5.72 -15.54 0.03
CA CYS A 49 -5.85 -15.64 -1.41
C CYS A 49 -4.49 -15.88 -2.09
N LEU A 50 -3.44 -15.18 -1.64
CA LEU A 50 -2.10 -15.32 -2.22
C LEU A 50 -1.57 -16.73 -1.99
N LEU A 51 -1.73 -17.25 -0.77
CA LEU A 51 -1.37 -18.63 -0.42
C LEU A 51 -2.17 -19.64 -1.25
N ALA A 52 -3.48 -19.45 -1.40
CA ALA A 52 -4.33 -20.34 -2.18
C ALA A 52 -3.87 -20.45 -3.64
N VAL A 53 -3.58 -19.32 -4.27
CA VAL A 53 -3.10 -19.26 -5.67
C VAL A 53 -1.69 -19.83 -5.81
N THR A 54 -0.83 -19.63 -4.81
CA THR A 54 0.53 -20.19 -4.81
C THR A 54 0.52 -21.72 -4.72
N VAL A 55 -0.41 -22.28 -3.94
CA VAL A 55 -0.55 -23.74 -3.78
C VAL A 55 -1.30 -24.38 -4.95
N SER A 56 -2.30 -23.68 -5.50
CA SER A 56 -3.12 -24.16 -6.61
C SER A 56 -3.10 -23.14 -7.75
N PRO A 57 -2.11 -23.22 -8.67
CA PRO A 57 -2.04 -22.34 -9.82
C PRO A 57 -3.31 -22.49 -10.66
N ILE A 58 -4.02 -21.38 -10.85
CA ILE A 58 -5.24 -21.34 -11.65
C ILE A 58 -4.97 -20.53 -12.92
N ASN A 59 -5.29 -21.12 -14.08
CA ASN A 59 -5.27 -20.39 -15.34
C ASN A 59 -6.63 -19.72 -15.55
N VAL A 60 -6.83 -18.56 -14.92
CA VAL A 60 -8.10 -17.85 -14.99
C VAL A 60 -8.41 -17.41 -16.43
N PRO A 61 -9.63 -17.65 -16.95
CA PRO A 61 -10.03 -17.18 -18.28
C PRO A 61 -9.87 -15.66 -18.42
N LEU A 62 -9.44 -15.20 -19.60
CA LEU A 62 -9.07 -13.80 -19.86
C LEU A 62 -10.06 -12.77 -19.30
N LEU A 63 -11.36 -12.96 -19.53
CA LEU A 63 -12.39 -11.99 -19.10
C LEU A 63 -12.48 -11.87 -17.57
N LEU A 64 -12.36 -12.98 -16.84
CA LEU A 64 -12.33 -12.99 -15.37
C LEU A 64 -10.98 -12.50 -14.86
N GLY A 65 -9.89 -12.81 -15.55
CA GLY A 65 -8.55 -12.32 -15.27
C GLY A 65 -8.48 -10.79 -15.35
N LEU A 66 -9.12 -10.18 -16.35
CA LEU A 66 -9.26 -8.72 -16.44
C LEU A 66 -10.02 -8.13 -15.24
N GLY A 67 -11.10 -8.78 -14.81
CA GLY A 67 -11.84 -8.38 -13.62
C GLY A 67 -10.98 -8.43 -12.35
N ILE A 68 -10.26 -9.53 -12.14
CA ILE A 68 -9.32 -9.71 -11.03
C ILE A 68 -8.18 -8.67 -11.09
N ALA A 69 -7.64 -8.40 -12.28
CA ALA A 69 -6.58 -7.41 -12.47
C ALA A 69 -7.05 -5.99 -12.14
N MET A 70 -8.25 -5.60 -12.58
CA MET A 70 -8.84 -4.31 -12.22
C MET A 70 -9.09 -4.19 -10.71
N LEU A 71 -9.71 -5.21 -10.10
CA LEU A 71 -9.97 -5.24 -8.66
C LEU A 71 -8.69 -5.22 -7.83
N GLY A 72 -7.71 -6.04 -8.19
CA GLY A 72 -6.42 -6.10 -7.51
C GLY A 72 -5.62 -4.81 -7.70
N THR A 73 -5.68 -4.16 -8.86
CA THR A 73 -5.08 -2.83 -9.04
C THR A 73 -5.75 -1.80 -8.14
N ALA A 74 -7.08 -1.76 -8.10
CA ALA A 74 -7.80 -0.87 -7.19
C ALA A 74 -7.46 -1.15 -5.72
N LEU A 75 -7.38 -2.41 -5.31
CA LEU A 75 -7.05 -2.83 -3.94
C LEU A 75 -5.61 -2.48 -3.57
N GLY A 76 -4.65 -2.74 -4.46
CA GLY A 76 -3.23 -2.39 -4.27
C GLY A 76 -3.05 -0.88 -4.12
N VAL A 77 -3.72 -0.09 -4.95
CA VAL A 77 -3.61 1.38 -4.98
C VAL A 77 -4.36 2.05 -3.81
N LEU A 78 -5.59 1.63 -3.52
CA LEU A 78 -6.41 2.25 -2.47
C LEU A 78 -6.06 1.76 -1.06
N GLY A 79 -5.69 0.49 -0.92
CA GLY A 79 -5.36 -0.12 0.38
C GLY A 79 -4.06 0.39 0.98
N GLY A 80 -3.12 0.86 0.14
CA GLY A 80 -1.83 1.35 0.62
C GLY A 80 -1.95 2.56 1.57
N ASN A 81 -2.90 3.47 1.34
CA ASN A 81 -3.06 4.66 2.19
C ASN A 81 -3.47 4.32 3.64
N PRO A 82 -4.60 3.65 3.92
CA PRO A 82 -5.02 3.36 5.29
C PRO A 82 -4.05 2.41 5.99
N ILE A 83 -3.46 1.43 5.28
CA ILE A 83 -2.46 0.53 5.85
C ILE A 83 -1.20 1.27 6.28
N THR A 84 -0.67 2.13 5.40
CA THR A 84 0.53 2.92 5.69
C THR A 84 0.30 3.85 6.88
N ARG A 85 -0.84 4.53 6.94
CA ARG A 85 -1.19 5.41 8.07
C ARG A 85 -1.24 4.66 9.40
N ARG A 86 -1.87 3.46 9.43
CA ARG A 86 -1.90 2.64 10.65
C ARG A 86 -0.51 2.16 11.07
N ILE A 87 0.34 1.75 10.13
CA ILE A 87 1.71 1.34 10.47
C ILE A 87 2.52 2.53 10.99
N LEU A 88 2.37 3.72 10.39
CA LEU A 88 3.02 4.93 10.86
C LEU A 88 2.54 5.36 12.26
N GLU A 89 1.25 5.22 12.56
CA GLU A 89 0.67 5.48 13.88
C GLU A 89 1.26 4.54 14.94
N ILE A 90 1.36 3.25 14.62
CA ILE A 90 1.99 2.25 15.49
C ILE A 90 3.48 2.56 15.70
N ALA A 91 4.21 2.90 14.63
CA ALA A 91 5.64 3.17 14.72
C ALA A 91 5.96 4.45 15.49
N SER A 92 5.16 5.51 15.30
CA SER A 92 5.42 6.82 15.89
C SER A 92 5.06 6.92 17.38
N HIS A 93 4.29 5.97 17.93
CA HIS A 93 3.87 5.98 19.35
C HIS A 93 3.31 7.35 19.82
N GLY A 94 2.67 8.10 18.92
CA GLY A 94 2.15 9.46 19.19
C GLY A 94 3.20 10.57 19.33
N ARG A 95 4.47 10.32 19.01
CA ARG A 95 5.56 11.32 19.14
C ARG A 95 5.70 12.28 17.97
N VAL A 96 5.06 12.00 16.84
CA VAL A 96 5.17 12.78 15.61
C VAL A 96 3.80 13.32 15.23
N GLU A 97 3.62 14.64 15.31
CA GLU A 97 2.39 15.30 14.90
C GLU A 97 2.33 15.46 13.37
N GLU A 98 1.20 15.08 12.80
CA GLU A 98 0.88 15.34 11.39
C GLU A 98 0.35 16.75 11.23
N GLY A 99 0.87 17.48 10.25
CA GLY A 99 0.34 18.80 9.90
C GLY A 99 -0.94 18.71 9.11
N ASP A 100 -1.71 19.80 9.09
CA ASP A 100 -2.99 19.90 8.36
C ASP A 100 -2.87 19.59 6.85
N ASN A 101 -1.67 19.71 6.28
CA ASN A 101 -1.41 19.42 4.86
C ASN A 101 -0.85 18.00 4.63
N GLY A 102 -0.90 17.13 5.64
CA GLY A 102 -0.45 15.74 5.57
C GLY A 102 1.08 15.57 5.54
N GLY A 103 1.82 16.60 5.95
CA GLY A 103 3.26 16.55 6.20
C GLY A 103 3.60 16.24 7.67
N ILE A 104 4.88 16.25 7.99
CA ILE A 104 5.39 16.11 9.36
C ILE A 104 5.69 17.49 9.94
N LEU A 105 5.21 17.76 11.15
CA LEU A 105 5.58 18.94 11.91
C LEU A 105 6.92 18.72 12.61
N LEU A 106 7.97 19.43 12.15
CA LEU A 106 9.27 19.44 12.81
C LEU A 106 9.40 20.70 13.68
N ARG A 107 9.76 20.53 14.96
CA ARG A 107 10.11 21.66 15.83
C ARG A 107 11.57 22.02 15.60
N ALA A 108 11.85 23.30 15.30
CA ALA A 108 13.22 23.77 15.18
C ALA A 108 14.00 23.56 16.50
N PRO A 109 15.29 23.19 16.46
CA PRO A 109 16.11 23.07 17.66
C PRO A 109 16.11 24.39 18.45
N SER A 110 15.91 24.31 19.76
CA SER A 110 16.01 25.47 20.65
C SER A 110 17.47 25.92 20.69
N LEU A 111 17.78 27.07 20.09
CA LEU A 111 19.11 27.68 20.24
C LEU A 111 19.22 28.29 21.65
N PRO A 112 20.32 28.02 22.40
CA PRO A 112 20.53 28.65 23.70
C PRO A 112 20.61 30.18 23.54
N GLY A 113 19.67 30.90 24.16
CA GLY A 113 19.59 32.38 24.09
C GLY A 113 18.51 32.93 23.17
N ALA A 114 17.74 32.10 22.46
CA ALA A 114 16.54 32.55 21.77
C ALA A 114 15.43 32.86 22.79
N VAL A 115 14.92 34.10 22.76
CA VAL A 115 13.71 34.51 23.50
C VAL A 115 12.58 33.52 23.19
N ALA A 116 11.77 33.16 24.19
CA ALA A 116 10.61 32.28 24.05
C ALA A 116 9.52 32.92 23.17
N GLY A 117 9.80 32.98 21.86
CA GLY A 117 8.91 33.41 20.80
C GLY A 117 8.98 32.34 19.72
N GLU A 118 7.89 31.58 19.60
CA GLU A 118 7.53 30.76 18.44
C GLU A 118 8.69 29.96 17.82
N GLY A 119 8.99 28.80 18.41
CA GLY A 119 9.78 27.78 17.71
C GLY A 119 9.04 27.40 16.42
N ALA A 120 9.45 27.98 15.29
CA ALA A 120 8.77 27.85 14.01
C ALA A 120 8.60 26.36 13.67
N VAL A 121 7.36 25.87 13.77
CA VAL A 121 7.00 24.52 13.39
C VAL A 121 7.00 24.48 11.87
N ARG A 122 7.95 23.76 11.28
CA ARG A 122 8.05 23.61 9.83
C ARG A 122 7.42 22.30 9.41
N GLU A 123 6.36 22.37 8.62
CA GLU A 123 5.79 21.19 7.98
C GLU A 123 6.63 20.77 6.76
N VAL A 124 7.13 19.53 6.78
CA VAL A 124 7.91 18.95 5.69
C VAL A 124 7.18 17.77 5.06
N MET A 125 7.59 17.34 3.86
CA MET A 125 7.07 16.15 3.19
C MET A 125 5.57 16.19 2.81
N ARG A 126 5.05 17.38 2.48
CA ARG A 126 3.69 17.58 1.93
C ARG A 126 3.51 16.75 0.64
N GLY A 127 2.29 16.27 0.38
CA GLY A 127 1.96 15.56 -0.86
C GLY A 127 2.36 14.08 -0.94
N GLY A 128 2.80 13.47 0.17
CA GLY A 128 3.18 12.04 0.20
C GLY A 128 2.08 11.08 -0.27
N THR A 129 0.80 11.42 -0.03
CA THR A 129 -0.35 10.60 -0.45
C THR A 129 -0.47 10.51 -1.97
N THR A 130 -0.37 11.63 -2.68
CA THR A 130 -0.48 11.68 -4.16
C THR A 130 0.67 10.95 -4.82
N ILE A 131 1.90 11.19 -4.34
CA ILE A 131 3.10 10.45 -4.78
C ILE A 131 2.87 8.95 -4.56
N GLY A 132 2.39 8.57 -3.38
CA GLY A 132 2.09 7.17 -3.06
C GLY A 132 1.07 6.53 -4.02
N TYR A 133 0.05 7.25 -4.51
CA TYR A 133 -0.86 6.69 -5.50
C TYR A 133 -0.17 6.39 -6.83
N LEU A 134 0.67 7.31 -7.31
CA LEU A 134 1.42 7.11 -8.56
C LEU A 134 2.38 5.93 -8.45
N GLU A 135 3.08 5.81 -7.32
CA GLU A 135 3.99 4.69 -7.04
C GLU A 135 3.26 3.36 -7.03
N ARG A 136 2.11 3.28 -6.34
CA ARG A 136 1.33 2.05 -6.27
C ARG A 136 0.76 1.66 -7.63
N VAL A 137 0.32 2.61 -8.45
CA VAL A 137 -0.12 2.34 -9.83
C VAL A 137 1.03 1.76 -10.65
N ALA A 138 2.20 2.43 -10.63
CA ALA A 138 3.37 1.99 -11.38
C ALA A 138 3.86 0.60 -10.97
N VAL A 139 3.96 0.34 -9.67
CA VAL A 139 4.40 -0.96 -9.13
C VAL A 139 3.38 -2.06 -9.40
N THR A 140 2.09 -1.80 -9.13
CA THR A 140 1.05 -2.81 -9.30
C THR A 140 0.91 -3.22 -10.76
N LEU A 141 0.81 -2.24 -11.67
CA LEU A 141 0.73 -2.52 -13.09
C LEU A 141 2.01 -3.13 -13.64
N GLY A 142 3.19 -2.68 -13.18
CA GLY A 142 4.48 -3.25 -13.57
C GLY A 142 4.58 -4.74 -13.24
N ILE A 143 4.26 -5.12 -12.00
CA ILE A 143 4.27 -6.54 -11.56
C ILE A 143 3.24 -7.37 -12.34
N ILE A 144 2.01 -6.87 -12.51
CA ILE A 144 0.96 -7.58 -13.26
C ILE A 144 1.39 -7.79 -14.72
N ALA A 145 2.05 -6.79 -15.32
CA ALA A 145 2.57 -6.85 -16.69
C ALA A 145 3.83 -7.73 -16.82
N GLY A 146 4.38 -8.25 -15.72
CA GLY A 146 5.57 -9.12 -15.74
C GLY A 146 6.91 -8.38 -15.64
N PHE A 147 6.93 -7.11 -15.23
CA PHE A 147 8.11 -6.28 -15.03
C PHE A 147 8.31 -5.91 -13.55
N PRO A 148 8.70 -6.86 -12.68
CA PRO A 148 8.93 -6.59 -11.26
C PRO A 148 10.05 -5.56 -11.00
N GLU A 149 10.93 -5.32 -11.97
CA GLU A 149 11.99 -4.31 -11.93
C GLU A 149 11.43 -2.88 -11.77
N ALA A 150 10.14 -2.66 -12.09
CA ALA A 150 9.46 -1.41 -11.84
C ALA A 150 9.54 -0.96 -10.37
N ILE A 151 9.64 -1.90 -9.43
CA ILE A 151 9.84 -1.61 -7.99
C ILE A 151 11.16 -0.85 -7.79
N ALA A 152 12.25 -1.33 -8.39
CA ALA A 152 13.57 -0.73 -8.24
C ALA A 152 13.61 0.68 -8.83
N VAL A 153 12.97 0.88 -10.00
CA VAL A 153 12.84 2.20 -10.64
C VAL A 153 12.08 3.17 -9.74
N VAL A 154 10.93 2.75 -9.21
CA VAL A 154 10.08 3.59 -8.34
C VAL A 154 10.82 3.96 -7.05
N VAL A 155 11.48 3.00 -6.40
CA VAL A 155 12.27 3.25 -5.19
C VAL A 155 13.43 4.23 -5.48
N ALA A 156 14.12 4.06 -6.61
CA ALA A 156 15.21 4.96 -7.01
C ALA A 156 14.73 6.39 -7.25
N LEU A 157 13.65 6.58 -8.02
CA LEU A 157 13.07 7.91 -8.27
C LEU A 157 12.64 8.61 -6.98
N LYS A 158 11.99 7.86 -6.07
CA LYS A 158 11.56 8.39 -4.77
C LYS A 158 12.76 8.80 -3.90
N GLY A 159 13.83 8.00 -3.91
CA GLY A 159 15.06 8.26 -3.14
C GLY A 159 15.77 9.54 -3.59
N ILE A 160 15.87 9.77 -4.90
CA ILE A 160 16.52 10.97 -5.46
C ILE A 160 15.71 12.23 -5.14
N GLY A 161 14.39 12.20 -5.33
CA GLY A 161 13.55 13.39 -5.23
C GLY A 161 13.40 13.96 -3.81
N ARG A 162 13.61 13.15 -2.77
CA ARG A 162 13.34 13.52 -1.37
C ARG A 162 14.60 13.68 -0.51
N PHE A 163 15.80 13.51 -1.06
CA PHE A 163 17.04 13.51 -0.28
C PHE A 163 17.24 14.79 0.56
N SER A 164 16.91 15.97 0.03
CA SER A 164 17.02 17.26 0.72
C SER A 164 15.98 17.47 1.85
N GLU A 165 14.89 16.70 1.86
CA GLU A 165 13.83 16.79 2.87
C GLU A 165 14.05 15.84 4.07
N LEU A 166 15.00 14.90 3.99
CA LEU A 166 15.27 13.85 4.99
C LEU A 166 16.38 14.23 5.99
N ALA A 167 16.43 15.52 6.35
CA ALA A 167 17.48 16.09 7.20
C ALA A 167 17.40 15.63 8.66
N THR A 168 16.20 15.33 9.17
CA THR A 168 15.99 14.84 10.55
C THR A 168 15.80 13.33 10.59
N ALA A 169 16.18 12.70 11.70
CA ALA A 169 16.00 11.26 11.90
C ALA A 169 14.52 10.86 11.83
N GLU A 170 13.64 11.65 12.47
CA GLU A 170 12.19 11.45 12.49
C GLU A 170 11.58 11.47 11.08
N ALA A 171 12.00 12.43 10.23
CA ALA A 171 11.54 12.51 8.85
C ALA A 171 12.00 11.31 8.03
N ARG A 172 13.24 10.87 8.24
CA ARG A 172 13.83 9.73 7.52
C ARG A 172 13.17 8.41 7.89
N GLU A 173 12.97 8.15 9.18
CA GLU A 173 12.31 6.93 9.66
C GLU A 173 10.88 6.85 9.14
N ARG A 174 10.11 7.94 9.27
CA ARG A 174 8.74 8.00 8.75
C ARG A 174 8.67 7.82 7.24
N PHE A 175 9.61 8.39 6.50
CA PHE A 175 9.70 8.20 5.05
C PHE A 175 9.98 6.73 4.68
N ILE A 176 10.93 6.07 5.34
CA ILE A 176 11.29 4.67 5.08
C ILE A 176 10.13 3.74 5.43
N ILE A 177 9.57 3.87 6.64
CA ILE A 177 8.45 3.05 7.10
C ILE A 177 7.24 3.26 6.18
N GLY A 178 6.93 4.52 5.84
CA GLY A 178 5.82 4.85 4.97
C GLY A 178 5.95 4.23 3.57
N THR A 179 7.15 4.33 2.99
CA THR A 179 7.43 3.78 1.65
C THR A 179 7.35 2.26 1.65
N LEU A 180 8.07 1.60 2.57
CA LEU A 180 8.10 0.14 2.64
C LEU A 180 6.71 -0.44 2.89
N SER A 181 5.95 0.14 3.82
CA SER A 181 4.59 -0.30 4.13
C SER A 181 3.67 -0.23 2.90
N SER A 182 3.70 0.90 2.18
CA SER A 182 2.90 1.11 0.98
C SER A 182 3.29 0.17 -0.15
N LEU A 183 4.59 -0.03 -0.37
CA LEU A 183 5.10 -0.88 -1.46
C LEU A 183 4.88 -2.36 -1.17
N VAL A 184 5.08 -2.83 0.07
CA VAL A 184 4.82 -4.23 0.45
C VAL A 184 3.35 -4.59 0.18
N TRP A 185 2.42 -3.72 0.57
CA TRP A 185 1.01 -3.93 0.27
C TRP A 185 0.74 -4.06 -1.24
N ALA A 186 1.23 -3.10 -2.03
CA ALA A 186 1.05 -3.12 -3.49
C ALA A 186 1.67 -4.37 -4.12
N CYS A 187 2.87 -4.77 -3.69
CA CYS A 187 3.55 -5.96 -4.18
C CYS A 187 2.79 -7.25 -3.85
N VAL A 188 2.27 -7.39 -2.62
CA VAL A 188 1.49 -8.57 -2.21
C VAL A 188 0.23 -8.70 -3.06
N VAL A 189 -0.52 -7.61 -3.25
CA VAL A 189 -1.73 -7.62 -4.08
C VAL A 189 -1.41 -7.86 -5.56
N ALA A 190 -0.34 -7.25 -6.08
CA ALA A 190 0.06 -7.42 -7.48
C ALA A 190 0.58 -8.84 -7.75
N ALA A 191 1.35 -9.43 -6.83
CA ALA A 191 1.80 -10.81 -6.90
C ALA A 191 0.62 -11.79 -6.89
N LEU A 192 -0.36 -11.55 -6.01
CA LEU A 192 -1.62 -12.32 -6.01
C LEU A 192 -2.28 -12.32 -7.39
N VAL A 193 -2.47 -11.14 -8.00
CA VAL A 193 -3.09 -11.01 -9.32
C VAL A 193 -2.26 -11.71 -10.40
N ARG A 194 -0.94 -11.50 -10.38
CA ARG A 194 -0.01 -12.09 -11.35
C ARG A 194 -0.06 -13.62 -11.27
N LEU A 195 0.03 -14.21 -10.08
CA LEU A 195 -0.03 -15.66 -9.94
C LEU A 195 -1.43 -16.24 -10.23
N ALA A 196 -2.49 -15.43 -10.09
CA ALA A 196 -3.86 -15.88 -10.36
C ALA A 196 -4.17 -15.94 -11.86
N ILE A 197 -3.43 -15.22 -12.70
CA ILE A 197 -3.67 -15.17 -14.14
C ILE A 197 -2.60 -15.96 -14.90
N TRP A 198 -1.37 -16.09 -14.36
CA TRP A 198 -0.23 -16.71 -15.02
C TRP A 198 0.54 -17.68 -14.12
#